data_AF-A0A430EEM2-F1
#
_entry.id   AF-A0A430EEM2-F1
#
_cell.length_a   1.000
_cell.length_b   1.000
_cell.length_c   1.000
_cell.angle_alpha   90.00
_cell.angle_beta   90.00
_cell.angle_gamma   90.00
#
_symmetry.space_group_name_H-M   'P 1'
#
loop_
_entity.id
_entity.type
_entity.pdbx_description
1 polymer ?
#
loop_
_entity_poly.entity_id
_entity_poly.type
_entity_poly.pdbx_seq_one_letter_code
_entity_poly.pdbx_strand_id
1 'polypeptide(L)'
;MGVLEKVKRAGVRVAKQAPAVLPLDTILRQDCIEAMRGLPDKSIDMIFADPPYNLQLGGDLNRPDGSHVDAVTDEWDKFDSLAAYDKFTREWLAQARRILKDDGTIWVIGSYHNIFKVGSAIQDLGFWILNDIIWRKANPMPNFKGTRFTNAHETLIWASKGEKSRYTFNYRSMKTLNDELQMRSDWEFPICSGQERLKKNGTKVHPTQKPEALLYRVLLSCTKPGDVVLDPFFGTGTTGAVAKRLGRRWIGIDREGVYVEAALERIAAALPLDESALQTMQAPKAAPRVAFGQLVENGYLAPGTVLSDHKARWRATVGADGSLSCDGQAGSIHKLGATLQGAPSCNGWTFWHYEDQGGLKPIDALRQTYLLATQP
;
A
#
# COMPACT_ATOMS: atom_id res chain seq x y z
N MET A 1 -43.97 51.19 0.89
CA MET A 1 -42.93 50.42 1.61
C MET A 1 -43.17 48.94 1.30
N GLY A 2 -42.32 48.12 0.71
CA GLY A 2 -41.00 48.20 0.11
C GLY A 2 -40.72 46.76 -0.34
N VAL A 3 -40.55 46.52 -1.64
CA VAL A 3 -40.35 45.17 -2.20
C VAL A 3 -38.91 44.74 -1.93
N LEU A 4 -38.72 43.68 -1.15
CA LEU A 4 -37.40 43.10 -0.87
C LEU A 4 -36.98 42.19 -2.03
N GLU A 5 -36.11 42.70 -2.90
CA GLU A 5 -35.38 41.89 -3.89
C GLU A 5 -34.31 41.03 -3.18
N LYS A 6 -34.40 39.71 -3.37
CA LYS A 6 -33.34 38.77 -2.96
C LYS A 6 -32.18 38.84 -3.96
N VAL A 7 -31.14 39.59 -3.59
CA VAL A 7 -29.86 39.58 -4.31
C VAL A 7 -29.18 38.20 -4.12
N LYS A 8 -29.06 37.42 -5.21
CA LYS A 8 -28.20 36.22 -5.24
C LYS A 8 -26.74 36.66 -5.14
N ARG A 9 -26.04 36.26 -4.06
CA ARG A 9 -24.58 36.39 -3.98
C ARG A 9 -23.94 35.50 -5.06
N ALA A 10 -23.26 36.13 -6.00
CA ALA A 10 -22.40 35.43 -6.95
C ALA A 10 -21.28 34.72 -6.17
N GLY A 11 -21.20 33.39 -6.29
CA GLY A 11 -20.12 32.61 -5.73
C GLY A 11 -18.80 33.05 -6.37
N VAL A 12 -17.85 33.51 -5.56
CA VAL A 12 -16.48 33.77 -5.99
C VAL A 12 -15.91 32.44 -6.49
N ARG A 13 -15.75 32.32 -7.81
CA ARG A 13 -15.05 31.19 -8.43
C ARG A 13 -13.58 31.36 -8.07
N VAL A 14 -13.12 30.63 -7.04
CA VAL A 14 -11.70 30.56 -6.70
C VAL A 14 -10.98 30.03 -7.95
N ALA A 15 -10.11 30.85 -8.52
CA ALA A 15 -9.30 30.46 -9.66
C ALA A 15 -8.52 29.19 -9.28
N LYS A 16 -8.60 28.14 -10.11
CA LYS A 16 -7.72 26.98 -9.98
C LYS A 16 -6.28 27.49 -10.11
N GLN A 17 -5.53 27.49 -9.02
CA GLN A 17 -4.07 27.67 -9.06
C GLN A 17 -3.51 26.66 -10.07
N ALA A 18 -2.58 27.13 -10.91
CA ALA A 18 -1.79 26.24 -11.74
C ALA A 18 -1.16 25.16 -10.85
N PRO A 19 -1.13 23.88 -11.27
CA PRO A 19 -0.57 22.82 -10.45
C PRO A 19 0.87 23.16 -10.10
N ALA A 20 1.16 23.30 -8.82
CA ALA A 20 2.51 23.52 -8.33
C ALA A 20 3.38 22.34 -8.77
N VAL A 21 4.52 22.65 -9.39
CA VAL A 21 5.45 21.63 -9.91
C VAL A 21 6.12 20.94 -8.73
N LEU A 22 5.97 19.61 -8.65
CA LEU A 22 6.65 18.81 -7.64
C LEU A 22 8.13 18.62 -8.00
N PRO A 23 9.04 18.64 -7.02
CA PRO A 23 10.46 18.39 -7.22
C PRO A 23 10.73 16.87 -7.37
N LEU A 24 10.15 16.26 -8.40
CA LEU A 24 10.20 14.82 -8.62
C LEU A 24 11.62 14.33 -8.92
N ASP A 25 11.96 13.16 -8.39
CA ASP A 25 13.25 12.47 -8.47
C ASP A 25 14.42 13.31 -7.96
N THR A 26 14.16 14.10 -6.92
CA THR A 26 15.17 14.94 -6.27
C THR A 26 15.26 14.65 -4.77
N ILE A 27 16.39 15.07 -4.20
CA ILE A 27 16.61 15.11 -2.76
C ILE A 27 16.55 16.57 -2.30
N LEU A 28 15.63 16.87 -1.39
CA LEU A 28 15.55 18.16 -0.72
C LEU A 28 16.48 18.14 0.50
N ARG A 29 17.60 18.86 0.43
CA ARG A 29 18.58 18.93 1.52
C ARG A 29 18.14 19.91 2.62
N GLN A 30 17.16 19.53 3.43
CA GLN A 30 16.50 20.42 4.39
C GLN A 30 15.94 19.63 5.59
N ASP A 31 15.47 20.34 6.62
CA ASP A 31 14.61 19.76 7.65
C ASP A 31 13.31 19.22 7.03
N CYS A 32 12.85 18.07 7.51
CA CYS A 32 11.70 17.38 6.93
C CYS A 32 10.38 18.14 7.07
N ILE A 33 10.17 18.85 8.18
CA ILE A 33 8.94 19.61 8.43
C ILE A 33 8.89 20.82 7.52
N GLU A 34 10.00 21.56 7.41
CA GLU A 34 10.11 22.73 6.54
C GLU A 34 10.01 22.36 5.05
N ALA A 35 10.72 21.31 4.62
CA ALA A 35 10.65 20.82 3.25
C ALA A 35 9.23 20.36 2.89
N MET A 36 8.57 19.58 3.75
CA MET A 36 7.19 19.17 3.52
C MET A 36 6.23 20.37 3.52
N ARG A 37 6.45 21.40 4.34
CA ARG A 37 5.64 22.64 4.32
C ARG A 37 5.68 23.34 2.96
N GLY A 38 6.80 23.27 2.26
CA GLY A 38 6.95 23.78 0.89
C GLY A 38 6.22 22.98 -0.19
N LEU A 39 5.78 21.76 0.11
CA LEU A 39 5.07 20.91 -0.86
C LEU A 39 3.55 21.19 -0.87
N PRO A 40 2.89 21.06 -2.04
CA PRO A 40 1.44 21.25 -2.15
C PRO A 40 0.64 20.22 -1.35
N ASP A 41 -0.56 20.60 -0.91
CA ASP A 41 -1.53 19.67 -0.33
C ASP A 41 -1.87 18.56 -1.31
N LYS A 42 -2.12 17.35 -0.79
CA LYS A 42 -2.68 16.22 -1.57
C LYS A 42 -1.89 15.91 -2.86
N SER A 43 -0.57 15.96 -2.81
CA SER A 43 0.31 15.79 -3.96
C SER A 43 1.07 14.46 -3.97
N ILE A 44 1.14 13.75 -2.84
CA ILE A 44 1.93 12.52 -2.66
C ILE A 44 1.03 11.29 -2.59
N ASP A 45 1.37 10.22 -3.30
CA ASP A 45 0.60 8.96 -3.30
C ASP A 45 0.92 8.08 -2.08
N MET A 46 2.19 8.00 -1.71
CA MET A 46 2.64 7.21 -0.58
C MET A 46 3.81 7.87 0.15
N ILE A 47 3.82 7.78 1.48
CA ILE A 47 4.92 8.25 2.32
C ILE A 47 5.56 7.05 3.03
N PHE A 48 6.87 6.88 2.94
CA PHE A 48 7.63 5.96 3.79
C PHE A 48 8.46 6.78 4.79
N ALA A 49 8.36 6.51 6.08
CA ALA A 49 9.11 7.23 7.10
C ALA A 49 9.88 6.26 8.00
N ASP A 50 11.20 6.47 8.08
CA ASP A 50 12.12 5.85 9.03
C ASP A 50 12.66 6.94 9.97
N PRO A 51 11.82 7.48 10.89
CA PRO A 51 12.23 8.58 11.76
C PRO A 51 13.35 8.13 12.71
N PRO A 52 14.07 9.08 13.34
CA PRO A 52 14.92 8.78 14.48
C PRO A 52 14.17 8.00 15.57
N TYR A 53 14.82 7.00 16.17
CA TYR A 53 14.21 6.08 17.14
C TYR A 53 14.33 6.56 18.58
N ASN A 54 15.19 7.53 18.87
CA ASN A 54 15.49 7.99 20.21
C ASN A 54 15.89 6.81 21.11
N LEU A 55 17.00 6.14 20.77
CA LEU A 55 17.40 4.88 21.42
C LEU A 55 17.82 5.05 22.89
N GLN A 56 18.03 6.27 23.38
CA GLN A 56 18.37 6.60 24.77
C GLN A 56 19.50 5.71 25.34
N LEU A 57 20.54 5.48 24.55
CA LEU A 57 21.65 4.60 24.92
C LEU A 57 22.44 5.18 26.09
N GLY A 58 22.58 4.40 27.18
CA GLY A 58 23.22 4.84 28.43
C GLY A 58 24.75 4.69 28.49
N GLY A 59 25.42 4.30 27.40
CA GLY A 59 26.88 4.15 27.33
C GLY A 59 27.36 3.08 26.35
N ASP A 60 28.66 2.83 26.36
CA ASP A 60 29.34 1.90 25.44
C ASP A 60 28.91 0.43 25.61
N LEU A 61 28.93 -0.29 24.49
CA LEU A 61 28.68 -1.73 24.45
C LEU A 61 29.88 -2.45 23.81
N ASN A 62 30.39 -3.47 24.50
CA ASN A 62 31.45 -4.33 23.98
C ASN A 62 30.90 -5.74 23.74
N ARG A 63 31.46 -6.43 22.75
CA ARG A 63 31.21 -7.84 22.45
C ARG A 63 31.99 -8.74 23.42
N PRO A 64 31.64 -10.04 23.51
CA PRO A 64 32.36 -10.99 24.37
C PRO A 64 33.86 -11.13 24.04
N ASP A 65 34.25 -10.88 22.79
CA ASP A 65 35.65 -10.87 22.33
C ASP A 65 36.41 -9.58 22.67
N GLY A 66 35.78 -8.64 23.38
CA GLY A 66 36.35 -7.35 23.76
C GLY A 66 36.25 -6.27 22.68
N SER A 67 35.75 -6.58 21.48
CA SER A 67 35.58 -5.58 20.43
C SER A 67 34.40 -4.64 20.71
N HIS A 68 34.54 -3.36 20.34
CA HIS A 68 33.51 -2.34 20.56
C HIS A 68 32.35 -2.47 19.56
N VAL A 69 31.12 -2.25 20.02
CA VAL A 69 29.92 -2.19 19.17
C VAL A 69 29.68 -0.74 18.74
N ASP A 70 29.82 -0.51 17.44
CA ASP A 70 29.52 0.76 16.79
C ASP A 70 27.99 1.01 16.78
N ALA A 71 27.50 1.60 17.88
CA ALA A 71 26.10 1.92 18.14
C ALA A 71 25.65 3.23 17.48
N VAL A 72 24.34 3.43 17.36
CA VAL A 72 23.76 4.69 16.84
C VAL A 72 23.87 5.74 17.95
N THR A 73 24.80 6.68 17.80
CA THR A 73 25.07 7.74 18.78
C THR A 73 25.05 9.14 18.15
N ASP A 74 24.65 9.22 16.88
CA ASP A 74 24.54 10.42 16.08
C ASP A 74 23.56 11.44 16.70
N GLU A 75 23.84 12.74 16.53
CA GLU A 75 23.04 13.83 17.13
C GLU A 75 21.59 13.86 16.65
N TRP A 76 21.29 13.33 15.46
CA TRP A 76 19.91 13.26 14.96
C TRP A 76 19.02 12.28 15.73
N ASP A 77 19.58 11.35 16.49
CA ASP A 77 18.81 10.39 17.32
C ASP A 77 18.67 10.82 18.78
N LYS A 78 19.21 11.99 19.16
CA LYS A 78 19.18 12.49 20.54
C LYS A 78 18.04 13.48 20.74
N PHE A 79 17.21 13.22 21.75
CA PHE A 79 16.10 14.09 22.15
C PHE A 79 16.20 14.42 23.63
N ASP A 80 15.97 15.69 23.98
CA ASP A 80 16.03 16.18 25.37
C ASP A 80 15.03 15.48 26.30
N SER A 81 13.89 15.04 25.76
CA SER A 81 12.85 14.35 26.51
C SER A 81 11.91 13.57 25.59
N LEU A 82 11.13 12.67 26.19
CA LEU A 82 10.03 11.99 25.48
C LEU A 82 8.97 12.97 24.97
N ALA A 83 8.74 14.09 25.68
CA ALA A 83 7.80 15.12 25.24
C ALA A 83 8.32 15.88 24.01
N ALA A 84 9.63 16.12 23.93
CA ALA A 84 10.26 16.68 22.73
C ALA A 84 10.11 15.73 21.52
N TYR A 85 10.30 14.43 21.73
CA TYR A 85 10.07 13.42 20.71
C TYR A 85 8.60 13.36 20.26
N ASP A 86 7.66 13.42 21.19
CA ASP A 86 6.21 13.43 20.88
C ASP A 86 5.82 14.66 20.07
N LYS A 87 6.34 15.84 20.43
CA LYS A 87 6.11 17.09 19.70
C LYS A 87 6.64 16.99 18.27
N PHE A 88 7.91 16.61 18.11
CA PHE A 88 8.52 16.38 16.81
C PHE A 88 7.70 15.39 15.97
N THR A 89 7.29 14.27 16.56
CA THR A 89 6.51 13.22 15.89
C THR A 89 5.18 13.74 15.35
N ARG A 90 4.45 14.52 16.16
CA ARG A 90 3.17 15.11 15.75
C ARG A 90 3.35 16.16 14.65
N GLU A 91 4.40 16.96 14.70
CA GLU A 91 4.65 18.03 13.72
C GLU A 91 4.94 17.48 12.32
N TRP A 92 5.84 16.49 12.19
CA TRP A 92 6.14 15.90 10.89
C TRP A 92 4.97 15.06 10.35
N LEU A 93 4.27 14.30 11.21
CA LEU A 93 3.07 13.54 10.80
C LEU A 93 1.95 14.46 10.31
N ALA A 94 1.77 15.64 10.92
CA ALA A 94 0.79 16.61 10.48
C ALA A 94 1.08 17.13 9.05
N GLN A 95 2.35 17.41 8.74
CA GLN A 95 2.74 17.79 7.38
C GLN A 95 2.61 16.63 6.39
N ALA A 96 3.05 15.43 6.78
CA ALA A 96 2.90 14.22 5.99
C ALA A 96 1.42 13.97 5.62
N ARG A 97 0.52 14.13 6.60
CA ARG A 97 -0.94 14.04 6.38
C ARG A 97 -1.46 15.04 5.37
N ARG A 98 -1.03 16.30 5.46
CA ARG A 98 -1.49 17.39 4.58
C ARG A 98 -1.13 17.12 3.12
N ILE A 99 0.11 16.70 2.87
CA ILE A 99 0.63 16.48 1.50
C ILE A 99 0.19 15.14 0.91
N LEU A 100 -0.21 14.17 1.73
CA LEU A 100 -0.73 12.89 1.25
C LEU A 100 -2.06 13.09 0.50
N LYS A 101 -2.22 12.44 -0.66
CA LYS A 101 -3.50 12.40 -1.40
C LYS A 101 -4.60 11.77 -0.56
N ASP A 102 -5.86 12.06 -0.91
CA ASP A 102 -7.02 11.56 -0.17
C ASP A 102 -7.10 10.02 -0.13
N ASP A 103 -6.61 9.37 -1.17
CA ASP A 103 -6.49 7.91 -1.28
C ASP A 103 -5.06 7.38 -1.01
N GLY A 104 -4.18 8.23 -0.48
CA GLY A 104 -2.79 7.88 -0.22
C GLY A 104 -2.58 7.09 1.08
N THR A 105 -1.40 6.50 1.22
CA THR A 105 -1.01 5.74 2.44
C THR A 105 0.33 6.18 3.00
N ILE A 106 0.53 5.96 4.29
CA ILE A 106 1.79 6.17 4.99
C ILE A 106 2.26 4.84 5.59
N TRP A 107 3.56 4.63 5.52
CA TRP A 107 4.29 3.59 6.24
C TRP A 107 5.26 4.27 7.19
N VAL A 108 5.25 3.85 8.46
CA VAL A 108 6.23 4.31 9.45
C VAL A 108 6.86 3.12 10.13
N ILE A 109 8.20 3.04 10.15
CA ILE A 109 8.93 1.98 10.83
C ILE A 109 9.50 2.46 12.16
N GLY A 110 9.58 1.56 13.13
CA GLY A 110 10.17 1.83 14.43
C GLY A 110 10.50 0.55 15.19
N SER A 111 11.13 0.75 16.34
CA SER A 111 11.32 -0.29 17.35
C SER A 111 10.46 0.00 18.57
N TYR A 112 10.53 -0.84 19.60
CA TYR A 112 9.78 -0.61 20.85
C TYR A 112 10.10 0.73 21.53
N HIS A 113 11.24 1.36 21.22
CA HIS A 113 11.62 2.67 21.79
C HIS A 113 10.67 3.79 21.36
N ASN A 114 10.14 3.74 20.13
CA ASN A 114 9.37 4.83 19.55
C ASN A 114 8.01 4.42 18.95
N ILE A 115 7.86 3.19 18.45
CA ILE A 115 6.74 2.85 17.55
C ILE A 115 5.36 3.01 18.22
N PHE A 116 5.26 2.83 19.54
CA PHE A 116 4.01 3.04 20.27
C PHE A 116 3.59 4.51 20.30
N LYS A 117 4.55 5.43 20.48
CA LYS A 117 4.30 6.88 20.45
C LYS A 117 3.92 7.35 19.06
N VAL A 118 4.65 6.85 18.06
CA VAL A 118 4.35 7.08 16.64
C VAL A 118 2.96 6.57 16.27
N GLY A 119 2.61 5.34 16.67
CA GLY A 119 1.31 4.74 16.40
C GLY A 119 0.15 5.52 17.03
N SER A 120 0.30 5.97 18.28
CA SER A 120 -0.67 6.84 18.93
C SER A 120 -0.85 8.16 18.16
N ALA A 121 0.25 8.81 17.76
CA ALA A 121 0.17 10.06 17.00
C ALA A 121 -0.47 9.88 15.61
N ILE A 122 -0.23 8.75 14.93
CA ILE A 122 -0.88 8.38 13.67
C ILE A 122 -2.41 8.33 13.85
N GLN A 123 -2.90 7.63 14.88
CA GLN A 123 -4.34 7.54 15.13
C GLN A 123 -4.94 8.89 15.55
N ASP A 124 -4.29 9.62 16.46
CA ASP A 124 -4.75 10.94 16.93
C ASP A 124 -4.92 11.95 15.79
N LEU A 125 -4.05 11.87 14.77
CA LEU A 125 -4.10 12.75 13.60
C LEU A 125 -5.14 12.29 12.55
N GLY A 126 -5.89 11.22 12.81
CA GLY A 126 -6.99 10.76 11.97
C GLY A 126 -6.56 9.93 10.76
N PHE A 127 -5.35 9.36 10.78
CA PHE A 127 -5.04 8.25 9.89
C PHE A 127 -5.79 6.99 10.32
N TRP A 128 -6.05 6.09 9.38
CA TRP A 128 -6.66 4.80 9.67
C TRP A 128 -5.65 3.68 9.47
N ILE A 129 -5.19 3.07 10.57
CA ILE A 129 -4.24 1.96 10.55
C ILE A 129 -4.92 0.76 9.89
N LEU A 130 -4.26 0.21 8.86
CA LEU A 130 -4.70 -0.96 8.11
C LEU A 130 -4.07 -2.23 8.67
N ASN A 131 -2.75 -2.19 8.88
CA ASN A 131 -1.99 -3.27 9.52
C ASN A 131 -0.77 -2.70 10.23
N ASP A 132 -0.41 -3.32 11.35
CA ASP A 132 0.97 -3.39 11.78
C ASP A 132 1.66 -4.59 11.11
N ILE A 133 2.91 -4.40 10.69
CA ILE A 133 3.72 -5.40 10.00
C ILE A 133 5.01 -5.60 10.79
N ILE A 134 5.32 -6.84 11.13
CA ILE A 134 6.53 -7.20 11.87
C ILE A 134 7.62 -7.60 10.88
N TRP A 135 8.67 -6.81 10.79
CA TRP A 135 9.90 -7.25 10.13
C TRP A 135 10.71 -8.11 11.09
N ARG A 136 10.65 -9.43 10.88
CA ARG A 136 11.50 -10.43 11.53
C ARG A 136 12.89 -10.41 10.87
N LYS A 137 13.91 -10.08 11.64
CA LYS A 137 15.30 -10.04 11.19
C LYS A 137 15.84 -11.46 11.16
N ALA A 138 16.27 -11.95 9.99
CA ALA A 138 16.82 -13.30 9.86
C ALA A 138 18.19 -13.45 10.55
N ASN A 139 18.96 -12.36 10.64
CA ASN A 139 20.31 -12.30 11.19
C ASN A 139 20.48 -11.05 12.11
N PRO A 140 19.72 -10.96 13.20
CA PRO A 140 19.82 -9.83 14.11
C PRO A 140 21.13 -9.86 14.90
N MET A 141 21.58 -8.69 15.36
CA MET A 141 22.67 -8.63 16.33
C MET A 141 22.20 -9.29 17.65
N PRO A 142 22.96 -10.26 18.21
CA PRO A 142 22.55 -10.97 19.41
C PRO A 142 22.61 -10.08 20.65
N ASN A 143 21.88 -10.47 21.71
CA ASN A 143 22.07 -9.87 23.02
C ASN A 143 23.34 -10.42 23.68
N PHE A 144 24.37 -9.58 23.86
CA PHE A 144 25.67 -10.03 24.38
C PHE A 144 25.74 -10.16 25.90
N LYS A 145 24.88 -9.47 26.66
CA LYS A 145 24.94 -9.44 28.13
C LYS A 145 23.95 -10.40 28.81
N GLY A 146 23.09 -11.08 28.04
CA GLY A 146 22.06 -11.99 28.57
C GLY A 146 21.01 -11.30 29.44
N THR A 147 20.83 -9.98 29.29
CA THR A 147 19.97 -9.19 30.20
C THR A 147 18.52 -9.07 29.71
N ARG A 148 18.27 -9.34 28.42
CA ARG A 148 16.96 -9.25 27.75
C ARG A 148 16.92 -10.24 26.58
N PHE A 149 15.74 -10.42 25.99
CA PHE A 149 15.60 -11.09 24.70
C PHE A 149 16.38 -10.34 23.60
N THR A 150 16.82 -11.08 22.58
CA THR A 150 17.44 -10.50 21.38
C THR A 150 16.43 -9.64 20.63
N ASN A 151 16.80 -8.40 20.31
CA ASN A 151 15.95 -7.50 19.52
C ASN A 151 15.94 -7.93 18.04
N ALA A 152 15.14 -8.94 17.73
CA ALA A 152 15.10 -9.64 16.46
C ALA A 152 14.00 -9.13 15.49
N HIS A 153 13.34 -8.01 15.79
CA HIS A 153 12.34 -7.44 14.90
C HIS A 153 12.26 -5.92 14.97
N GLU A 154 11.58 -5.34 13.98
CA GLU A 154 11.06 -3.97 13.99
C GLU A 154 9.59 -4.01 13.55
N THR A 155 8.84 -2.96 13.88
CA THR A 155 7.41 -2.85 13.56
C THR A 155 7.21 -1.71 12.57
N LEU A 156 6.49 -2.00 11.49
CA LEU A 156 5.99 -1.02 10.55
C LEU A 156 4.50 -0.82 10.78
N ILE A 157 4.03 0.42 10.69
CA ILE A 157 2.61 0.75 10.69
C ILE A 157 2.24 1.19 9.28
N TRP A 158 1.29 0.50 8.66
CA TRP A 158 0.66 0.93 7.41
C TRP A 158 -0.70 1.55 7.69
N ALA A 159 -0.87 2.81 7.29
CA ALA A 159 -2.12 3.52 7.50
C ALA A 159 -2.56 4.26 6.23
N SER A 160 -3.86 4.30 6.00
CA SER A 160 -4.45 5.17 4.99
C SER A 160 -4.71 6.57 5.55
N LYS A 161 -4.84 7.57 4.67
CA LYS A 161 -5.14 8.95 5.12
C LYS A 161 -6.43 9.04 5.93
N GLY A 162 -7.38 8.12 5.82
CA GLY A 162 -8.51 8.07 6.74
C GLY A 162 -9.39 6.89 6.45
N GLU A 163 -10.36 6.61 7.33
CA GLU A 163 -11.20 5.41 7.28
C GLU A 163 -11.92 5.21 5.92
N LYS A 164 -12.26 6.31 5.23
CA LYS A 164 -12.96 6.29 3.94
C LYS A 164 -12.04 6.33 2.71
N SER A 165 -10.72 6.30 2.91
CA SER A 165 -9.72 6.32 1.84
C SER A 165 -9.85 5.10 0.94
N ARG A 166 -9.83 5.29 -0.38
CA ARG A 166 -9.79 4.20 -1.37
C ARG A 166 -8.34 3.86 -1.74
N TYR A 167 -7.60 3.42 -0.72
CA TYR A 167 -6.17 3.16 -0.84
C TYR A 167 -5.82 2.04 -1.84
N THR A 168 -4.61 2.10 -2.38
CA THR A 168 -4.06 1.04 -3.24
C THR A 168 -3.58 -0.13 -2.38
N PHE A 169 -4.01 -1.34 -2.72
CA PHE A 169 -3.43 -2.59 -2.24
C PHE A 169 -3.39 -3.63 -3.37
N ASN A 170 -2.18 -3.95 -3.83
CA ASN A 170 -1.91 -4.90 -4.90
C ASN A 170 -1.94 -6.35 -4.37
N TYR A 171 -3.11 -6.76 -3.87
CA TYR A 171 -3.31 -8.07 -3.21
C TYR A 171 -2.77 -9.25 -4.02
N ARG A 172 -3.05 -9.28 -5.34
CA ARG A 172 -2.58 -10.36 -6.21
C ARG A 172 -1.07 -10.37 -6.35
N SER A 173 -0.44 -9.22 -6.52
CA SER A 173 1.01 -9.13 -6.59
C SER A 173 1.66 -9.63 -5.29
N MET A 174 1.05 -9.33 -4.13
CA MET A 174 1.51 -9.84 -2.84
C MET A 174 1.29 -11.35 -2.68
N LYS A 175 0.18 -11.87 -3.22
CA LYS A 175 -0.12 -13.29 -3.23
C LYS A 175 0.87 -14.08 -4.12
N THR A 176 1.15 -13.57 -5.32
CA THR A 176 2.12 -14.16 -6.25
C THR A 176 3.55 -14.06 -5.70
N LEU A 177 3.93 -12.96 -5.05
CA LEU A 177 5.23 -12.83 -4.37
C LEU A 177 5.42 -13.84 -3.23
N ASN A 178 4.33 -14.47 -2.78
CA ASN A 178 4.30 -15.43 -1.69
C ASN A 178 3.74 -16.79 -2.16
N ASP A 179 4.13 -17.21 -3.37
CA ASP A 179 3.81 -18.52 -3.95
C ASP A 179 2.30 -18.86 -3.96
N GLU A 180 1.49 -17.90 -4.39
CA GLU A 180 0.02 -18.01 -4.42
C GLU A 180 -0.64 -18.20 -3.05
N LEU A 181 0.07 -17.87 -1.96
CA LEU A 181 -0.48 -17.76 -0.61
C LEU A 181 -0.65 -16.31 -0.21
N GLN A 182 -1.68 -16.01 0.58
CA GLN A 182 -1.88 -14.66 1.09
C GLN A 182 -0.67 -14.20 1.90
N MET A 183 -0.13 -13.03 1.56
CA MET A 183 0.96 -12.40 2.31
C MET A 183 0.51 -12.10 3.74
N ARG A 184 1.32 -12.49 4.71
CA ARG A 184 1.07 -12.30 6.14
C ARG A 184 1.59 -10.96 6.64
N SER A 185 1.29 -10.61 7.89
CA SER A 185 1.82 -9.42 8.57
C SER A 185 3.21 -9.62 9.18
N ASP A 186 3.77 -10.83 9.16
CA ASP A 186 5.13 -11.13 9.61
C ASP A 186 6.06 -11.40 8.42
N TRP A 187 6.98 -10.47 8.18
CA TRP A 187 7.90 -10.51 7.04
C TRP A 187 9.31 -10.82 7.50
N GLU A 188 9.93 -11.84 6.91
CA GLU A 188 11.30 -12.20 7.22
C GLU A 188 12.27 -11.69 6.16
N PHE A 189 13.25 -10.88 6.59
CA PHE A 189 14.33 -10.40 5.74
C PHE A 189 15.65 -10.32 6.53
N PRO A 190 16.81 -10.51 5.89
CA PRO A 190 18.07 -10.18 6.51
C PRO A 190 18.22 -8.66 6.74
N ILE A 191 19.10 -8.28 7.66
CA ILE A 191 19.54 -6.89 7.81
C ILE A 191 20.36 -6.44 6.59
N CYS A 192 20.39 -5.13 6.32
CA CYS A 192 21.23 -4.56 5.27
C CYS A 192 22.71 -4.79 5.57
N SER A 193 23.34 -5.65 4.78
CA SER A 193 24.71 -6.15 4.95
C SER A 193 25.34 -6.46 3.58
N GLY A 194 26.59 -6.91 3.56
CA GLY A 194 27.26 -7.28 2.31
C GLY A 194 27.46 -6.11 1.36
N GLN A 195 27.22 -6.35 0.06
CA GLN A 195 27.39 -5.35 -1.01
C GLN A 195 26.33 -4.25 -1.00
N GLU A 196 25.13 -4.54 -0.47
CA GLU A 196 24.05 -3.55 -0.37
C GLU A 196 24.37 -2.45 0.65
N ARG A 197 25.13 -2.79 1.69
CA ARG A 197 25.48 -1.87 2.76
C ARG A 197 26.53 -0.88 2.27
N LEU A 198 26.15 0.39 2.16
CA LEU A 198 27.08 1.43 1.69
C LEU A 198 28.22 1.63 2.68
N LYS A 199 29.44 1.61 2.14
CA LYS A 199 30.68 1.82 2.89
C LYS A 199 31.55 2.86 2.19
N LYS A 200 32.17 3.74 2.98
CA LYS A 200 33.22 4.66 2.53
C LYS A 200 34.46 4.39 3.39
N ASN A 201 35.58 4.10 2.74
CA ASN A 201 36.84 3.72 3.41
C ASN A 201 36.68 2.56 4.42
N GLY A 202 35.93 1.52 4.04
CA GLY A 202 35.69 0.34 4.89
C GLY A 202 34.69 0.54 6.03
N THR A 203 34.24 1.77 6.29
CA THR A 203 33.29 2.10 7.37
C THR A 203 31.88 2.29 6.81
N LYS A 204 30.85 1.92 7.59
CA LYS A 204 29.45 2.12 7.21
C LYS A 204 29.17 3.62 6.99
N VAL A 205 28.47 3.97 5.90
CA VAL A 205 28.08 5.38 5.65
C VAL A 205 26.93 5.80 6.56
N HIS A 206 25.93 4.92 6.74
CA HIS A 206 24.77 5.16 7.59
C HIS A 206 24.61 4.05 8.62
N PRO A 207 24.31 4.36 9.89
CA PRO A 207 24.23 3.36 10.93
C PRO A 207 22.95 2.51 10.83
N THR A 208 21.85 3.07 10.32
CA THR A 208 20.52 2.45 10.28
C THR A 208 19.96 2.20 8.88
N GLN A 209 20.81 2.07 7.85
CA GLN A 209 20.37 1.77 6.47
C GLN A 209 19.45 0.55 6.41
N LYS A 210 18.25 0.72 5.86
CA LYS A 210 17.24 -0.34 5.71
C LYS A 210 17.48 -1.19 4.45
N PRO A 211 17.14 -2.50 4.49
CA PRO A 211 17.32 -3.39 3.35
C PRO A 211 16.37 -3.08 2.20
N GLU A 212 16.86 -3.13 0.95
CA GLU A 212 16.05 -2.87 -0.25
C GLU A 212 14.86 -3.82 -0.37
N ALA A 213 15.00 -5.08 0.06
CA ALA A 213 13.93 -6.08 0.00
C ALA A 213 12.68 -5.67 0.80
N LEU A 214 12.88 -4.97 1.92
CA LEU A 214 11.77 -4.44 2.74
C LEU A 214 11.01 -3.37 1.95
N LEU A 215 11.71 -2.38 1.42
CA LEU A 215 11.12 -1.31 0.63
C LEU A 215 10.49 -1.85 -0.66
N TYR A 216 11.11 -2.84 -1.30
CA TYR A 216 10.56 -3.48 -2.50
C TYR A 216 9.16 -4.03 -2.22
N ARG A 217 8.98 -4.77 -1.12
CA ARG A 217 7.67 -5.30 -0.73
C ARG A 217 6.69 -4.18 -0.37
N VAL A 218 7.12 -3.16 0.38
CA VAL A 218 6.28 -1.98 0.72
C VAL A 218 5.76 -1.31 -0.55
N LEU A 219 6.65 -0.87 -1.45
CA LEU A 219 6.25 -0.15 -2.67
C LEU A 219 5.40 -1.04 -3.58
N LEU A 220 5.78 -2.30 -3.78
CA LEU A 220 5.03 -3.22 -4.63
C LEU A 220 3.62 -3.50 -4.07
N SER A 221 3.43 -3.48 -2.75
CA SER A 221 2.14 -3.78 -2.11
C SER A 221 1.11 -2.66 -2.25
N CYS A 222 1.52 -1.39 -2.29
CA CYS A 222 0.59 -0.27 -2.09
C CYS A 222 0.78 0.91 -3.07
N THR A 223 1.61 0.77 -4.10
CA THR A 223 1.81 1.79 -5.15
C THR A 223 1.70 1.20 -6.55
N LYS A 224 1.49 2.05 -7.55
CA LYS A 224 1.50 1.73 -8.98
C LYS A 224 2.70 2.39 -9.66
N PRO A 225 3.15 1.90 -10.82
CA PRO A 225 4.12 2.64 -11.64
C PRO A 225 3.64 4.08 -11.89
N GLY A 226 4.56 5.03 -11.77
CA GLY A 226 4.29 6.47 -11.89
C GLY A 226 3.81 7.17 -10.61
N ASP A 227 3.38 6.45 -9.57
CA ASP A 227 3.02 7.05 -8.28
C ASP A 227 4.21 7.80 -7.66
N VAL A 228 3.92 8.85 -6.90
CA VAL A 228 4.93 9.67 -6.20
C VAL A 228 5.10 9.19 -4.77
N VAL A 229 6.28 8.67 -4.45
CA VAL A 229 6.68 8.23 -3.11
C VAL A 229 7.53 9.30 -2.44
N LEU A 230 7.16 9.74 -1.24
CA LEU A 230 7.98 10.66 -0.45
C LEU A 230 8.59 9.94 0.75
N ASP A 231 9.84 10.26 1.06
CA ASP A 231 10.51 9.80 2.27
C ASP A 231 11.12 11.00 3.01
N PRO A 232 10.58 11.38 4.19
CA PRO A 232 11.03 12.54 4.95
C PRO A 232 12.33 12.30 5.74
N PHE A 233 12.84 11.06 5.76
CA PHE A 233 14.03 10.64 6.50
C PHE A 233 14.92 9.78 5.58
N PHE A 234 15.35 10.38 4.47
CA PHE A 234 15.83 9.64 3.29
C PHE A 234 17.12 8.85 3.53
N GLY A 235 17.98 9.31 4.44
CA GLY A 235 19.28 8.72 4.73
C GLY A 235 20.08 8.52 3.45
N THR A 236 20.55 7.30 3.24
CA THR A 236 21.30 6.90 2.03
C THR A 236 20.42 6.44 0.87
N GLY A 237 19.16 6.89 0.81
CA GLY A 237 18.31 6.81 -0.36
C GLY A 237 17.76 5.42 -0.72
N THR A 238 17.56 4.52 0.26
CA THR A 238 16.97 3.19 -0.01
C THR A 238 15.61 3.32 -0.71
N THR A 239 14.74 4.21 -0.21
CA THR A 239 13.40 4.42 -0.79
C THR A 239 13.48 4.90 -2.24
N GLY A 240 14.33 5.88 -2.54
CA GLY A 240 14.49 6.40 -3.91
C GLY A 240 15.10 5.38 -4.88
N ALA A 241 16.09 4.60 -4.42
CA ALA A 241 16.71 3.57 -5.25
C ALA A 241 15.70 2.48 -5.66
N VAL A 242 14.87 2.03 -4.71
CA VAL A 242 13.81 1.04 -4.96
C VAL A 242 12.66 1.65 -5.78
N ALA A 243 12.25 2.89 -5.47
CA ALA A 243 11.22 3.60 -6.24
C ALA A 243 11.61 3.73 -7.71
N LYS A 244 12.84 4.21 -8.00
CA LYS A 244 13.38 4.30 -9.35
C LYS A 244 13.40 2.93 -10.04
N ARG A 245 13.90 1.89 -9.35
CA ARG A 245 13.95 0.52 -9.89
C ARG A 245 12.56 -0.01 -10.27
N LEU A 246 11.55 0.32 -9.47
CA LEU A 246 10.15 -0.08 -9.67
C LEU A 246 9.35 0.89 -10.56
N GLY A 247 9.97 1.90 -11.17
CA GLY A 247 9.27 2.85 -12.04
C GLY A 247 8.28 3.76 -11.30
N ARG A 248 8.55 4.09 -10.02
CA ARG A 248 7.83 5.11 -9.25
C ARG A 248 8.64 6.40 -9.27
N ARG A 249 7.95 7.55 -9.18
CA ARG A 249 8.59 8.85 -8.94
C ARG A 249 8.85 8.98 -7.45
N TRP A 250 9.88 9.72 -7.06
CA TRP A 250 10.22 9.84 -5.65
C TRP A 250 10.64 11.25 -5.25
N ILE A 251 10.50 11.57 -3.96
CA ILE A 251 11.03 12.78 -3.33
C ILE A 251 11.68 12.36 -2.02
N GLY A 252 13.00 12.56 -1.91
CA GLY A 252 13.73 12.30 -0.67
C GLY A 252 13.97 13.60 0.10
N ILE A 253 13.92 13.55 1.42
CA ILE A 253 14.31 14.68 2.28
C ILE A 253 15.32 14.20 3.30
N ASP A 254 16.47 14.87 3.38
CA ASP A 254 17.48 14.61 4.40
C ASP A 254 18.32 15.88 4.66
N ARG A 255 18.75 16.08 5.90
CA ARG A 255 19.55 17.25 6.28
C ARG A 255 21.06 17.03 6.13
N GLU A 256 21.51 15.79 6.24
CA GLU A 256 22.92 15.43 6.35
C GLU A 256 23.57 15.30 4.97
N GLY A 257 24.49 16.20 4.64
CA GLY A 257 25.11 16.25 3.31
C GLY A 257 25.80 14.95 2.89
N VAL A 258 26.47 14.28 3.84
CA VAL A 258 27.16 13.00 3.60
C VAL A 258 26.18 11.90 3.18
N TYR A 259 24.98 11.87 3.76
CA TYR A 259 23.96 10.88 3.42
C TYR A 259 23.33 11.19 2.06
N VAL A 260 23.04 12.47 1.80
CA VAL A 260 22.53 12.96 0.51
C VAL A 260 23.49 12.61 -0.65
N GLU A 261 24.79 12.85 -0.49
CA GLU A 261 25.81 12.50 -1.49
C GLU A 261 25.79 11.00 -1.81
N ALA A 262 25.82 10.15 -0.78
CA ALA A 262 25.77 8.70 -0.94
C ALA A 262 24.44 8.22 -1.57
N ALA A 263 23.32 8.87 -1.24
CA ALA A 263 22.02 8.60 -1.84
C ALA A 263 22.01 8.92 -3.35
N LEU A 264 22.57 10.06 -3.76
CA LEU A 264 22.67 10.45 -5.17
C LEU A 264 23.49 9.43 -5.98
N GLU A 265 24.66 9.04 -5.47
CA GLU A 265 25.51 8.03 -6.11
C GLU A 265 24.79 6.69 -6.24
N ARG A 266 24.15 6.21 -5.17
CA ARG A 266 23.39 4.97 -5.15
C ARG A 266 22.23 4.98 -6.15
N ILE A 267 21.46 6.06 -6.18
CA ILE A 267 20.27 6.16 -7.05
C ILE A 267 20.70 6.32 -8.51
N ALA A 268 21.80 7.02 -8.79
CA ALA A 268 22.36 7.09 -10.13
C ALA A 268 22.73 5.69 -10.65
N ALA A 269 23.35 4.85 -9.81
CA ALA A 269 23.70 3.47 -10.14
C ALA A 269 22.50 2.51 -10.22
N ALA A 270 21.34 2.86 -9.63
CA ALA A 270 20.14 2.04 -9.72
C ALA A 270 19.56 2.10 -11.15
N LEU A 271 19.61 0.97 -11.86
CA LEU A 271 18.98 0.81 -13.17
C LEU A 271 17.47 0.57 -12.98
N PRO A 272 16.59 1.25 -13.75
CA PRO A 272 15.17 0.93 -13.78
C PRO A 272 14.99 -0.49 -14.33
N LEU A 273 13.99 -1.22 -13.82
CA LEU A 273 13.57 -2.47 -14.46
C LEU A 273 12.88 -2.16 -15.79
N ASP A 274 13.04 -3.06 -16.75
CA ASP A 274 12.31 -2.97 -18.03
C ASP A 274 10.79 -2.97 -17.80
N GLU A 275 10.05 -2.26 -18.65
CA GLU A 275 8.58 -2.14 -18.52
C GLU A 275 7.88 -3.50 -18.45
N SER A 276 8.39 -4.51 -19.15
CA SER A 276 7.89 -5.89 -19.13
C SER A 276 8.04 -6.54 -17.75
N ALA A 277 9.14 -6.28 -17.04
CA ALA A 277 9.40 -6.77 -15.69
C ALA A 277 8.61 -6.01 -14.61
N LEU A 278 8.10 -4.81 -14.93
CA LEU A 278 7.22 -4.03 -14.06
C LEU A 278 5.74 -4.44 -14.16
N GLN A 279 5.38 -5.28 -15.14
CA GLN A 279 4.04 -5.84 -15.25
C GLN A 279 3.81 -6.87 -14.15
N THR A 280 3.20 -6.42 -13.06
CA THR A 280 2.77 -7.30 -11.97
C THR A 280 1.47 -8.01 -12.31
N MET A 281 1.23 -9.19 -11.73
CA MET A 281 -0.09 -9.82 -11.72
C MET A 281 -1.12 -8.85 -11.15
N GLN A 282 -1.88 -8.20 -12.02
CA GLN A 282 -2.99 -7.34 -11.61
C GLN A 282 -4.17 -8.23 -11.21
N ALA A 283 -5.02 -7.73 -10.30
CA ALA A 283 -6.42 -8.17 -10.28
C ALA A 283 -6.92 -8.11 -11.74
N PRO A 284 -7.75 -9.07 -12.22
CA PRO A 284 -8.16 -9.03 -13.62
C PRO A 284 -8.77 -7.64 -13.77
N LYS A 285 -8.20 -6.77 -14.63
CA LYS A 285 -8.76 -5.45 -14.95
C LYS A 285 -10.25 -5.66 -14.99
N ALA A 286 -11.00 -5.14 -14.00
CA ALA A 286 -12.31 -5.66 -13.60
C ALA A 286 -12.98 -6.33 -14.79
N ALA A 287 -12.83 -7.66 -14.91
CA ALA A 287 -13.08 -8.35 -16.19
C ALA A 287 -14.40 -7.81 -16.71
N PRO A 288 -14.46 -7.26 -17.94
CA PRO A 288 -15.54 -6.34 -18.30
C PRO A 288 -16.86 -6.92 -17.86
N ARG A 289 -17.59 -6.16 -17.03
CA ARG A 289 -18.74 -6.69 -16.32
C ARG A 289 -19.76 -7.18 -17.34
N VAL A 290 -19.83 -8.50 -17.51
CA VAL A 290 -20.87 -9.11 -18.33
C VAL A 290 -22.11 -9.23 -17.48
N ALA A 291 -23.17 -8.51 -17.83
CA ALA A 291 -24.48 -8.72 -17.23
C ALA A 291 -25.08 -10.03 -17.78
N PHE A 292 -25.79 -10.79 -16.96
CA PHE A 292 -26.44 -12.01 -17.45
C PHE A 292 -27.45 -11.73 -18.58
N GLY A 293 -28.13 -10.59 -18.54
CA GLY A 293 -28.98 -10.13 -19.64
C GLY A 293 -28.25 -10.00 -20.97
N GLN A 294 -26.94 -9.69 -21.00
CA GLN A 294 -26.17 -9.65 -22.25
C GLN A 294 -26.02 -11.03 -22.88
N LEU A 295 -25.93 -12.10 -22.08
CA LEU A 295 -25.89 -13.46 -22.62
C LEU A 295 -27.24 -13.84 -23.26
N VAL A 296 -28.35 -13.39 -22.65
CA VAL A 296 -29.69 -13.61 -23.19
C VAL A 296 -29.91 -12.80 -24.46
N GLU A 297 -29.57 -11.51 -24.44
CA GLU A 297 -29.67 -10.58 -25.57
C GLU A 297 -28.86 -11.05 -26.79
N ASN A 298 -27.65 -11.56 -26.56
CA ASN A 298 -26.76 -12.04 -27.63
C ASN A 298 -27.00 -13.53 -27.98
N GLY A 299 -28.06 -14.16 -27.47
CA GLY A 299 -28.47 -15.51 -27.88
C GLY A 299 -27.60 -16.66 -27.34
N TYR A 300 -26.72 -16.40 -26.37
CA TYR A 300 -25.94 -17.45 -25.69
C TYR A 300 -26.84 -18.32 -24.80
N LEU A 301 -27.99 -17.79 -24.38
CA LEU A 301 -29.02 -18.50 -23.62
C LEU A 301 -30.40 -17.97 -24.02
N ALA A 302 -31.31 -18.84 -24.42
CA ALA A 302 -32.63 -18.41 -24.85
C ALA A 302 -33.55 -18.07 -23.65
N PRO A 303 -34.41 -17.06 -23.76
CA PRO A 303 -35.56 -16.92 -22.86
C PRO A 303 -36.40 -18.20 -22.87
N GLY A 304 -36.87 -18.63 -21.71
CA GLY A 304 -37.57 -19.91 -21.52
C GLY A 304 -36.65 -21.08 -21.18
N THR A 305 -35.32 -20.96 -21.34
CA THR A 305 -34.39 -22.00 -20.88
C THR A 305 -34.53 -22.22 -19.36
N VAL A 306 -34.53 -23.48 -18.94
CA VAL A 306 -34.56 -23.86 -17.53
C VAL A 306 -33.14 -24.05 -17.03
N LEU A 307 -32.77 -23.29 -16.01
CA LEU A 307 -31.54 -23.45 -15.26
C LEU A 307 -31.79 -24.27 -14.01
N SER A 308 -30.78 -25.00 -13.55
CA SER A 308 -30.82 -25.75 -12.28
C SER A 308 -29.59 -25.48 -11.41
N ASP A 309 -29.65 -25.80 -10.12
CA ASP A 309 -28.41 -25.96 -9.35
C ASP A 309 -27.74 -27.30 -9.70
N HIS A 310 -26.45 -27.47 -9.37
CA HIS A 310 -25.71 -28.70 -9.67
C HIS A 310 -26.41 -29.99 -9.17
N LYS A 311 -27.21 -29.89 -8.10
CA LYS A 311 -27.94 -31.03 -7.51
C LYS A 311 -29.38 -31.16 -8.04
N ALA A 312 -29.79 -30.34 -9.00
CA ALA A 312 -31.14 -30.27 -9.57
C ALA A 312 -32.26 -30.11 -8.53
N ARG A 313 -31.95 -29.53 -7.36
CA ARG A 313 -32.90 -29.20 -6.28
C ARG A 313 -33.75 -27.99 -6.63
N TRP A 314 -33.16 -27.01 -7.33
CA TRP A 314 -33.82 -25.78 -7.72
C TRP A 314 -33.86 -25.69 -9.23
N ARG A 315 -34.98 -25.18 -9.79
CA ARG A 315 -35.15 -24.96 -11.22
C ARG A 315 -35.74 -23.57 -11.46
N ALA A 316 -35.11 -22.78 -12.31
CA ALA A 316 -35.56 -21.45 -12.62
C ALA A 316 -35.59 -21.21 -14.14
N THR A 317 -36.64 -20.54 -14.62
CA THR A 317 -36.81 -20.20 -16.03
C THR A 317 -36.20 -18.83 -16.33
N VAL A 318 -35.49 -18.72 -17.45
CA VAL A 318 -34.84 -17.49 -17.92
C VAL A 318 -35.86 -16.56 -18.56
N GLY A 319 -35.92 -15.32 -18.10
CA GLY A 319 -36.71 -14.24 -18.68
C GLY A 319 -35.98 -13.51 -19.81
N ALA A 320 -36.74 -12.80 -20.66
CA ALA A 320 -36.19 -12.06 -21.79
C ALA A 320 -35.28 -10.88 -21.39
N ASP A 321 -35.44 -10.38 -20.16
CA ASP A 321 -34.64 -9.31 -19.56
C ASP A 321 -33.41 -9.82 -18.79
N GLY A 322 -33.18 -11.14 -18.78
CA GLY A 322 -32.15 -11.78 -17.95
C GLY A 322 -32.53 -11.93 -16.48
N SER A 323 -33.81 -11.78 -16.11
CA SER A 323 -34.30 -12.26 -14.81
C SER A 323 -34.42 -13.79 -14.81
N LEU A 324 -34.45 -14.39 -13.62
CA LEU A 324 -34.84 -15.78 -13.42
C LEU A 324 -36.14 -15.83 -12.60
N SER A 325 -36.99 -16.82 -12.87
CA SER A 325 -38.21 -17.08 -12.11
C SER A 325 -38.33 -18.53 -11.66
N CYS A 326 -38.71 -18.75 -10.40
CA CYS A 326 -38.94 -20.07 -9.80
C CYS A 326 -40.10 -19.96 -8.80
N ASP A 327 -41.14 -20.77 -8.94
CA ASP A 327 -42.28 -20.88 -8.01
C ASP A 327 -42.87 -19.54 -7.53
N GLY A 328 -43.15 -18.63 -8.47
CA GLY A 328 -43.73 -17.31 -8.19
C GLY A 328 -42.75 -16.26 -7.67
N GLN A 329 -41.48 -16.61 -7.48
CA GLN A 329 -40.41 -15.67 -7.13
C GLN A 329 -39.58 -15.33 -8.37
N ALA A 330 -39.15 -14.07 -8.50
CA ALA A 330 -38.31 -13.61 -9.59
C ALA A 330 -37.20 -12.66 -9.13
N GLY A 331 -36.08 -12.67 -9.82
CA GLY A 331 -34.97 -11.77 -9.55
C GLY A 331 -33.75 -12.02 -10.42
N SER A 332 -32.65 -11.32 -10.15
CA SER A 332 -31.37 -11.60 -10.80
C SER A 332 -30.87 -13.00 -10.42
N ILE A 333 -29.94 -13.52 -11.22
CA ILE A 333 -29.26 -14.81 -10.97
C ILE A 333 -28.70 -14.93 -9.53
N HIS A 334 -28.28 -13.81 -8.94
CA HIS A 334 -27.75 -13.73 -7.58
C HIS A 334 -28.86 -13.69 -6.53
N LYS A 335 -29.86 -12.82 -6.72
CA LYS A 335 -30.93 -12.60 -5.74
C LYS A 335 -31.81 -13.84 -5.62
N LEU A 336 -32.23 -14.43 -6.74
CA LEU A 336 -33.06 -15.64 -6.71
C LEU A 336 -32.29 -16.81 -6.10
N GLY A 337 -31.01 -17.00 -6.49
CA GLY A 337 -30.16 -18.05 -5.94
C GLY A 337 -29.94 -17.91 -4.42
N ALA A 338 -29.78 -16.69 -3.91
CA ALA A 338 -29.66 -16.44 -2.47
C ALA A 338 -30.98 -16.75 -1.73
N THR A 339 -32.10 -16.32 -2.31
CA THR A 339 -33.45 -16.49 -1.74
C THR A 339 -33.83 -17.97 -1.62
N LEU A 340 -33.64 -18.76 -2.68
CA LEU A 340 -33.95 -20.19 -2.68
C LEU A 340 -33.07 -20.99 -1.70
N GLN A 341 -31.84 -20.54 -1.46
CA GLN A 341 -30.92 -21.17 -0.49
C GLN A 341 -31.12 -20.69 0.96
N GLY A 342 -31.90 -19.63 1.19
CA GLY A 342 -31.94 -18.95 2.50
C GLY A 342 -30.58 -18.38 2.92
N ALA A 343 -29.72 -18.00 1.95
CA ALA A 343 -28.35 -17.54 2.18
C ALA A 343 -28.25 -16.01 2.10
N PRO A 344 -27.31 -15.36 2.83
CA PRO A 344 -27.14 -13.89 2.78
C PRO A 344 -26.64 -13.39 1.41
N SER A 345 -26.00 -14.24 0.60
CA SER A 345 -25.57 -13.94 -0.75
C SER A 345 -25.42 -15.21 -1.59
N CYS A 346 -25.45 -15.07 -2.92
CA CYS A 346 -25.20 -16.17 -3.85
C CYS A 346 -24.47 -15.67 -5.10
N ASN A 347 -23.42 -16.39 -5.52
CA ASN A 347 -22.83 -16.18 -6.84
C ASN A 347 -23.61 -16.97 -7.91
N GLY A 348 -24.58 -16.30 -8.54
CA GLY A 348 -25.44 -16.91 -9.56
C GLY A 348 -24.68 -17.53 -10.74
N TRP A 349 -23.50 -17.01 -11.08
CA TRP A 349 -22.69 -17.52 -12.20
C TRP A 349 -22.25 -18.97 -12.02
N THR A 350 -21.88 -19.35 -10.80
CA THR A 350 -21.41 -20.69 -10.45
C THR A 350 -22.53 -21.55 -9.86
N PHE A 351 -23.60 -20.93 -9.38
CA PHE A 351 -24.73 -21.64 -8.78
C PHE A 351 -25.66 -22.22 -9.84
N TRP A 352 -26.03 -21.44 -10.84
CA TRP A 352 -26.95 -21.86 -11.90
C TRP A 352 -26.21 -22.58 -13.02
N HIS A 353 -26.83 -23.64 -13.51
CA HIS A 353 -26.34 -24.49 -14.57
C HIS A 353 -27.37 -24.61 -15.67
N TYR A 354 -26.91 -24.68 -16.91
CA TYR A 354 -27.72 -25.00 -18.08
C TYR A 354 -27.30 -26.37 -18.62
N GLU A 355 -28.21 -27.04 -19.30
CA GLU A 355 -27.94 -28.34 -19.93
C GLU A 355 -27.65 -28.13 -21.42
N ASP A 356 -26.53 -28.67 -21.89
CA ASP A 356 -26.20 -28.76 -23.32
C ASP A 356 -25.84 -30.20 -23.72
N GLN A 357 -25.47 -30.39 -24.99
CA GLN A 357 -25.11 -31.72 -25.53
C GLN A 357 -23.95 -32.40 -24.79
N GLY A 358 -23.12 -31.64 -24.07
CA GLY A 358 -22.01 -32.12 -23.25
C GLY A 358 -22.34 -32.23 -21.75
N GLY A 359 -23.60 -32.09 -21.37
CA GLY A 359 -24.09 -32.22 -19.99
C GLY A 359 -24.31 -30.89 -19.27
N LEU A 360 -24.47 -30.99 -17.95
CA LEU A 360 -24.80 -29.85 -17.09
C LEU A 360 -23.56 -28.96 -16.85
N LYS A 361 -23.64 -27.68 -17.21
CA LYS A 361 -22.53 -26.71 -17.10
C LYS A 361 -22.95 -25.44 -16.38
N PRO A 362 -22.09 -24.83 -15.56
CA PRO A 362 -22.39 -23.55 -14.93
C PRO A 362 -22.56 -22.46 -15.99
N ILE A 363 -23.49 -21.53 -15.77
CA ILE A 363 -23.69 -20.40 -16.70
C ILE A 363 -22.46 -19.48 -16.80
N ASP A 364 -21.52 -19.57 -15.86
CA ASP A 364 -20.20 -18.93 -15.98
C ASP A 364 -19.43 -19.37 -17.23
N ALA A 365 -19.63 -20.60 -17.72
CA ALA A 365 -19.01 -21.06 -18.95
C ALA A 365 -19.45 -20.21 -20.16
N LEU A 366 -20.74 -19.87 -20.26
CA LEU A 366 -21.27 -18.99 -21.29
C LEU A 366 -20.71 -17.57 -21.17
N ARG A 367 -20.53 -17.09 -19.94
CA ARG A 367 -19.87 -15.80 -19.68
C ARG A 367 -18.44 -15.78 -20.21
N GLN A 368 -17.67 -16.85 -19.99
CA GLN A 368 -16.30 -16.95 -20.53
C GLN A 368 -16.31 -17.01 -22.06
N THR A 369 -17.20 -17.78 -22.68
CA THR A 369 -17.32 -17.83 -24.15
C THR A 369 -17.68 -16.46 -24.74
N TYR A 370 -18.58 -15.72 -24.11
CA TYR A 370 -18.92 -14.36 -24.52
C TYR A 370 -17.72 -13.41 -24.41
N LEU A 371 -16.98 -13.47 -23.30
CA LEU A 371 -15.77 -12.67 -23.11
C LEU A 371 -14.72 -12.96 -24.21
N LEU A 372 -14.49 -14.25 -24.53
CA LEU A 372 -13.56 -14.66 -25.59
C LEU A 372 -13.99 -14.17 -26.98
N ALA A 373 -15.30 -14.08 -27.24
CA ALA A 373 -15.82 -13.65 -28.54
C ALA A 373 -15.87 -12.11 -28.70
N THR A 374 -15.88 -11.37 -27.60
CA THR A 374 -16.14 -9.91 -27.61
C THR A 374 -14.96 -9.06 -27.14
N GLN A 375 -13.87 -9.68 -26.70
CA GLN A 375 -12.67 -8.98 -26.26
C GLN A 375 -11.47 -9.32 -27.14
N PRO A 376 -10.70 -8.30 -27.55
CA PRO A 376 -9.50 -8.47 -28.38
C PRO A 376 -8.33 -9.10 -27.62
#